data_AF-A0A3D3XTJ1-F1
#
_entry.id   AF-A0A3D3XTJ1-F1
#
_cell.length_a   1.000
_cell.length_b   1.000
_cell.length_c   1.000
_cell.angle_alpha   90.00
_cell.angle_beta   90.00
_cell.angle_gamma   90.00
#
_symmetry.space_group_name_H-M   'P 1'
#
loop_
_entity.id
_entity.type
_entity.pdbx_description
1 polymer ?
#
loop_
_entity_poly.entity_id
_entity_poly.type
_entity_poly.pdbx_seq_one_letter_code
_entity_poly.pdbx_strand_id
1 'polypeptide(L)'
;DKGVLEKALANFDRLDAVGFTEHYAASIAYFGEQFGWKNTLIEHHNSGGKKKEVAAKAVWESMNGYDLPLYDQAIKRFAGILKGYEGRTPLVPKPPLLHRVKGYLRALSSKF
;
A
#
# COMPACT_ATOMS: atom_id res chain seq x y z
N ASP A 1 -1.09 -24.31 -17.06
CA ASP A 1 0.31 -24.52 -16.65
C ASP A 1 0.31 -24.80 -15.14
N LYS A 2 0.36 -26.09 -14.74
CA LYS A 2 -0.04 -26.53 -13.39
C LYS A 2 0.89 -26.07 -12.26
N GLY A 3 2.12 -25.66 -12.58
CA GLY A 3 3.13 -25.28 -11.58
C GLY A 3 3.25 -23.78 -11.29
N VAL A 4 2.44 -22.92 -11.92
CA VAL A 4 2.61 -21.45 -11.77
C VAL A 4 2.30 -20.98 -10.35
N LEU A 5 1.17 -21.44 -9.78
CA LEU A 5 0.78 -21.09 -8.42
C LEU A 5 1.77 -21.61 -7.38
N GLU A 6 2.21 -22.86 -7.51
CA GLU A 6 3.19 -23.47 -6.60
C GLU A 6 4.52 -22.70 -6.59
N LYS A 7 5.01 -22.31 -7.77
CA LYS A 7 6.21 -21.47 -7.90
C LYS A 7 6.01 -20.08 -7.27
N ALA A 8 4.85 -19.47 -7.46
CA ALA A 8 4.54 -18.16 -6.87
C ALA A 8 4.51 -18.22 -5.34
N LEU A 9 3.91 -19.28 -4.77
CA LEU A 9 3.88 -19.51 -3.33
C LEU A 9 5.27 -19.79 -2.77
N ALA A 10 6.09 -20.61 -3.45
CA ALA A 10 7.47 -20.86 -3.04
C ALA A 10 8.34 -19.60 -3.03
N ASN A 11 8.04 -18.62 -3.91
CA ASN A 11 8.75 -17.36 -3.92
C ASN A 11 8.46 -16.48 -2.70
N PHE A 12 7.44 -16.77 -1.88
CA PHE A 12 7.19 -16.01 -0.65
C PHE A 12 8.35 -16.08 0.34
N ASP A 13 9.11 -17.18 0.35
CA ASP A 13 10.30 -17.33 1.20
C ASP A 13 11.47 -16.45 0.76
N ARG A 14 11.39 -15.89 -0.46
CA ARG A 14 12.43 -15.04 -1.06
C ARG A 14 12.12 -13.55 -0.96
N LEU A 15 10.95 -13.19 -0.42
CA LEU A 15 10.52 -11.80 -0.30
C LEU A 15 10.98 -11.24 1.04
N ASP A 16 11.75 -10.15 1.00
CA ASP A 16 12.21 -9.45 2.20
C ASP A 16 11.05 -8.70 2.90
N ALA A 17 10.09 -8.21 2.11
CA ALA A 17 8.93 -7.48 2.60
C ALA A 17 7.73 -7.59 1.62
N VAL A 18 6.51 -7.62 2.17
CA VAL A 18 5.26 -7.61 1.41
C VAL A 18 4.31 -6.58 2.01
N GLY A 19 3.58 -5.86 1.16
CA GLY A 19 2.60 -4.85 1.56
C GLY A 19 1.29 -5.03 0.79
N PHE A 20 0.23 -4.47 1.34
CA PHE A 20 -1.13 -4.56 0.79
C PHE A 20 -1.69 -3.16 0.55
N THR A 21 -2.41 -2.99 -0.55
CA THR A 21 -3.01 -1.70 -0.93
C THR A 21 -4.11 -1.29 0.05
N GLU A 22 -4.83 -2.25 0.61
CA GLU A 22 -5.83 -2.06 1.66
C GLU A 22 -5.21 -1.56 2.97
N HIS A 23 -3.97 -1.96 3.23
CA HIS A 23 -3.18 -1.58 4.40
C HIS A 23 -2.04 -0.64 4.01
N TYR A 24 -2.29 0.29 3.09
CA TYR A 24 -1.24 1.11 2.47
C TYR A 24 -0.37 1.84 3.50
N ALA A 25 -0.97 2.60 4.43
CA ALA A 25 -0.22 3.37 5.42
C ALA A 25 0.66 2.48 6.32
N ALA A 26 0.12 1.34 6.75
CA ALA A 26 0.84 0.35 7.55
C ALA A 26 1.98 -0.29 6.74
N SER A 27 1.75 -0.60 5.47
CA SER A 27 2.76 -1.15 4.55
C SER A 27 3.93 -0.18 4.35
N ILE A 28 3.66 1.11 4.13
CA ILE A 28 4.73 2.10 3.98
C ILE A 28 5.50 2.31 5.29
N ALA A 29 4.82 2.33 6.44
CA ALA A 29 5.50 2.44 7.72
C ALA A 29 6.40 1.21 7.99
N TYR A 30 5.92 0.01 7.65
CA TYR A 30 6.69 -1.22 7.71
C TYR A 30 7.92 -1.19 6.80
N PHE A 31 7.76 -0.79 5.53
CA PHE A 31 8.88 -0.66 4.60
C PHE A 31 9.89 0.40 5.05
N GLY A 32 9.41 1.52 5.59
CA GLY A 32 10.26 2.57 6.14
C GLY A 32 11.16 2.07 7.26
N GLU A 33 10.63 1.20 8.13
CA GLU A 33 11.42 0.58 9.19
C GLU A 33 12.38 -0.48 8.64
N GLN A 34 11.90 -1.41 7.80
CA GLN A 34 12.72 -2.51 7.28
C GLN A 34 13.91 -2.05 6.42
N PHE A 35 13.68 -1.05 5.56
CA PHE A 35 14.69 -0.57 4.62
C PHE A 35 15.37 0.72 5.06
N GLY A 36 15.08 1.21 6.27
CA GLY A 36 15.66 2.44 6.82
C GLY A 36 15.31 3.69 5.99
N TRP A 37 14.15 3.71 5.33
CA TRP A 37 13.76 4.84 4.49
C TRP A 37 13.38 6.05 5.35
N LYS A 38 14.27 7.04 5.36
CA LYS A 38 14.07 8.30 6.10
C LYS A 38 13.20 9.33 5.35
N ASN A 39 13.08 9.20 4.03
CA ASN A 39 12.48 10.19 3.13
C ASN A 39 11.69 9.56 1.97
N THR A 40 10.67 8.75 2.26
CA THR A 40 9.79 8.22 1.23
C THR A 40 8.78 9.27 0.77
N LEU A 41 8.91 9.73 -0.47
CA LEU A 41 7.84 10.50 -1.11
C LEU A 41 6.65 9.57 -1.33
N ILE A 42 5.54 9.89 -0.68
CA ILE A 42 4.28 9.15 -0.84
C ILE A 42 3.44 9.89 -1.86
N GLU A 43 3.33 9.33 -3.06
CA GLU A 43 2.39 9.82 -4.07
C GLU A 43 1.18 8.90 -4.11
N HIS A 44 0.05 9.41 -3.64
CA HIS A 44 -1.24 8.73 -3.76
C HIS A 44 -1.87 9.03 -5.11
N HIS A 45 -1.60 8.18 -6.10
CA HIS A 45 -2.30 8.21 -7.39
C HIS A 45 -3.62 7.43 -7.34
N ASN A 46 -4.36 7.53 -6.24
CA ASN A 46 -5.72 7.00 -6.17
C ASN A 46 -6.71 8.00 -6.81
N SER A 47 -6.45 8.38 -8.06
CA SER A 47 -7.49 8.76 -9.02
C SER A 47 -8.14 7.50 -9.62
N GLY A 48 -8.19 6.42 -8.83
CA GLY A 48 -8.91 5.21 -9.17
C GLY A 48 -10.33 5.59 -9.49
N GLY A 49 -10.77 5.29 -10.73
CA GLY A 49 -12.14 5.51 -11.13
C GLY A 49 -13.09 4.99 -10.05
N LYS A 50 -14.21 5.71 -9.81
CA LYS A 50 -15.26 5.32 -8.85
C LYS A 50 -15.36 3.81 -8.79
N LYS A 51 -15.36 3.21 -7.58
CA LYS A 51 -15.57 1.77 -7.37
C LYS A 51 -16.77 1.33 -8.21
N LYS A 52 -16.50 0.85 -9.44
CA LYS A 52 -17.52 0.31 -10.31
C LYS A 52 -17.77 -1.05 -9.72
N GLU A 53 -19.02 -1.34 -9.38
CA GLU A 53 -19.41 -2.71 -9.12
C GLU A 53 -18.89 -3.56 -10.28
N VAL A 54 -18.15 -4.61 -9.95
CA VAL A 54 -17.61 -5.52 -10.95
C VAL A 54 -18.82 -6.26 -11.53
N ALA A 55 -19.33 -5.76 -12.65
CA ALA A 55 -20.33 -6.47 -13.43
C ALA A 55 -19.76 -7.86 -13.75
N ALA A 56 -20.53 -8.91 -13.42
CA ALA A 56 -20.11 -10.30 -13.55
C ALA A 56 -18.89 -10.71 -12.69
N LYS A 57 -18.95 -10.46 -11.37
CA LYS A 57 -17.95 -10.92 -10.38
C LYS A 57 -17.49 -12.37 -10.58
N ALA A 58 -18.40 -13.30 -10.85
CA ALA A 58 -18.06 -14.72 -11.07
C ALA A 58 -17.13 -14.95 -12.27
N VAL A 59 -17.30 -14.15 -13.36
CA VAL A 59 -16.40 -14.22 -14.53
C VAL A 59 -15.03 -13.69 -14.14
N TRP A 60 -14.98 -12.55 -13.44
CA TRP A 60 -13.72 -11.99 -12.96
C TRP A 60 -12.99 -12.96 -12.02
N GLU A 61 -13.69 -13.60 -11.09
CA GLU A 61 -13.12 -14.61 -10.19
C GLU A 61 -12.58 -15.82 -10.97
N SER A 62 -13.32 -16.29 -11.98
CA SER A 62 -12.87 -17.40 -12.84
C SER A 62 -11.59 -17.05 -13.62
N MET A 63 -11.41 -15.79 -14.00
CA MET A 63 -10.20 -15.31 -14.67
C MET A 63 -9.01 -15.20 -13.71
N ASN A 64 -9.25 -15.04 -12.40
CA ASN A 64 -8.23 -14.86 -11.36
C ASN A 64 -8.04 -16.13 -10.51
N GLY A 65 -8.23 -17.31 -11.10
CA GLY A 65 -8.15 -18.60 -10.39
C GLY A 65 -6.80 -18.91 -9.73
N TYR A 66 -5.72 -18.20 -10.10
CA TYR A 66 -4.41 -18.31 -9.44
C TYR A 66 -4.14 -17.15 -8.49
N ASP A 67 -4.50 -15.93 -8.89
CA ASP A 67 -4.22 -14.72 -8.10
C ASP A 67 -5.03 -14.68 -6.81
N LEU A 68 -6.28 -15.14 -6.83
CA LEU A 68 -7.12 -15.18 -5.62
C LEU A 68 -6.52 -16.09 -4.53
N PRO A 69 -6.19 -17.37 -4.80
CA PRO A 69 -5.49 -18.22 -3.82
C PRO A 69 -4.12 -17.65 -3.40
N LEU A 70 -3.36 -17.06 -4.33
CA LEU A 70 -2.07 -16.47 -4.02
C LEU A 70 -2.20 -15.30 -3.05
N TYR A 71 -3.16 -14.41 -3.29
CA TYR A 71 -3.44 -13.25 -2.45
C TYR A 71 -3.95 -13.68 -1.06
N ASP A 72 -4.85 -14.67 -0.98
CA ASP A 72 -5.31 -15.23 0.31
C ASP A 72 -4.15 -15.80 1.14
N GLN A 73 -3.21 -16.50 0.49
CA GLN A 73 -2.04 -17.02 1.18
C GLN A 73 -1.07 -15.91 1.60
N ALA A 74 -0.91 -14.87 0.77
CA ALA A 74 -0.12 -13.70 1.14
C ALA A 74 -0.69 -13.00 2.37
N ILE A 75 -2.01 -12.80 2.42
CA ILE A 75 -2.70 -12.20 3.58
C ILE A 75 -2.48 -13.05 4.83
N LYS A 76 -2.72 -14.36 4.77
CA LYS A 76 -2.52 -15.26 5.92
C LYS A 76 -1.09 -15.21 6.46
N ARG A 77 -0.11 -15.10 5.57
CA ARG A 77 1.30 -15.12 5.93
C ARG A 77 1.82 -13.77 6.44
N PHE A 78 1.47 -12.68 5.76
CA PHE A 78 2.14 -11.38 5.95
C PHE A 78 1.25 -10.33 6.64
N ALA A 79 -0.08 -10.43 6.60
CA ALA A 79 -0.95 -9.37 7.15
C ALA A 79 -0.78 -9.18 8.67
N GLY A 80 -0.40 -10.24 9.40
CA GLY A 80 -0.10 -10.15 10.84
C GLY A 80 1.04 -9.17 11.17
N ILE A 81 2.02 -9.04 10.27
CA ILE A 81 3.16 -8.11 10.42
C ILE A 81 2.67 -6.67 10.43
N LEU A 82 1.71 -6.35 9.55
CA LEU A 82 1.21 -4.98 9.38
C LEU A 82 0.37 -4.47 10.55
N LYS A 83 -0.19 -5.35 11.39
CA LYS A 83 -0.99 -4.95 12.56
C LYS A 83 -0.25 -4.00 13.50
N GLY A 84 1.06 -4.19 13.70
CA GLY A 84 1.88 -3.30 14.54
C GLY A 84 2.12 -1.91 13.95
N TYR A 85 1.80 -1.73 12.67
CA TYR A 85 1.98 -0.50 11.90
C TYR A 85 0.65 0.19 11.60
N GLU A 86 -0.49 -0.42 11.93
CA GLU A 86 -1.80 0.20 11.81
C GLU A 86 -1.87 1.48 12.65
N GLY A 87 -2.39 2.56 12.06
CA GLY A 87 -2.48 3.87 12.70
C GLY A 87 -1.15 4.63 12.83
N ARG A 88 0.00 4.03 12.47
CA ARG A 88 1.26 4.77 12.41
C ARG A 88 1.25 5.72 11.21
N THR A 89 1.63 6.97 11.45
CA THR A 89 1.87 7.92 10.37
C THR A 89 3.17 7.54 9.66
N PRO A 90 3.17 7.30 8.34
CA PRO A 90 4.39 7.09 7.60
C PRO A 90 5.35 8.27 7.75
N LEU A 91 6.66 8.00 7.70
CA LEU A 91 7.68 9.04 7.68
C LEU A 91 7.67 9.71 6.29
N VAL A 92 6.84 10.75 6.14
CA VAL A 92 6.75 11.55 4.92
C VAL A 92 7.71 12.74 5.02
N PRO A 93 8.53 13.01 3.98
CA PRO A 93 9.36 14.20 3.94
C PRO A 93 8.48 15.44 4.08
N LYS A 94 8.76 16.26 5.10
CA LYS A 94 8.09 17.55 5.26
C LYS A 94 8.52 18.47 4.12
N PRO A 95 7.59 19.22 3.50
CA PRO A 95 7.96 20.18 2.47
C PRO A 95 8.95 21.23 3.02
N PRO A 96 9.81 21.80 2.16
CA PRO A 96 10.80 22.80 2.57
C PRO A 96 10.17 23.92 3.41
N LEU A 97 10.93 24.46 4.37
CA LEU A 97 10.43 25.47 5.32
C LEU A 97 9.78 26.66 4.61
N LEU A 98 10.37 27.15 3.52
CA LEU A 98 9.80 28.22 2.70
C LEU A 98 8.41 27.90 2.14
N HIS A 99 8.17 26.66 1.70
CA HIS A 99 6.88 26.22 1.19
C HIS A 99 5.83 26.18 2.31
N ARG A 100 6.23 25.71 3.50
CA ARG A 100 5.37 25.70 4.69
C ARG A 100 5.00 27.11 5.14
N VAL A 101 5.98 28.02 5.21
CA VAL A 101 5.76 29.42 5.59
C VAL A 101 4.82 30.12 4.62
N LYS A 102 5.01 29.95 3.29
CA LYS A 102 4.08 30.48 2.29
C LYS A 102 2.65 29.94 2.46
N GLY A 103 2.51 28.64 2.74
CA GLY A 103 1.21 28.02 3.02
C GLY A 103 0.51 28.63 4.24
N TYR A 104 1.23 28.79 5.35
CA TYR A 104 0.68 29.41 6.57
C TYR A 104 0.27 30.87 6.36
N LEU A 105 1.10 31.67 5.69
CA LEU A 105 0.76 33.06 5.37
C LEU A 105 -0.49 33.16 4.48
N ARG A 106 -0.63 32.26 3.50
CA ARG A 106 -1.82 32.21 2.63
C ARG A 106 -3.09 31.81 3.41
N ALA A 107 -2.99 30.84 4.32
CA ALA A 107 -4.11 30.41 5.15
C ALA A 107 -4.54 31.48 6.17
N LEU A 108 -3.60 32.26 6.69
CA LEU A 108 -3.88 33.41 7.55
C LEU A 108 -4.52 34.55 6.75
N SER A 109 -4.05 34.80 5.54
CA SER A 109 -4.59 35.83 4.65
C SER A 109 -5.99 35.51 4.11
N SER A 110 -6.39 34.24 3.98
CA SER A 110 -7.72 33.89 3.44
C SER A 110 -8.85 33.92 4.47
N LYS A 111 -8.53 34.21 5.74
CA LYS A 111 -9.50 34.41 6.82
C LYS A 111 -9.84 35.90 7.05
N PHE A 112 -9.23 36.79 6.28
CA PHE A 112 -9.52 38.22 6.19
C PHE A 112 -10.00 38.53 4.76
#